data_AF-A0A2R7RWJ1-F1
#
_entry.id   AF-A0A2R7RWJ1-F1
#
_cell.length_a   1.000
_cell.length_b   1.000
_cell.length_c   1.000
_cell.angle_alpha   90.00
_cell.angle_beta   90.00
_cell.angle_gamma   90.00
#
_symmetry.space_group_name_H-M   'P 1'
#
loop_
_entity.id
_entity.type
_entity.pdbx_description
1 polymer ?
#
loop_
_entity_poly.entity_id
_entity_poly.type
_entity_poly.pdbx_seq_one_letter_code
_entity_poly.pdbx_strand_id
1 'polypeptide(L)'
;MTASGLILMALITGAAVWIFRRDVLNPIARLEQATHEVAAGNWSFELNVGTADELGQMARHFDAMTRALRDSFSRLEHSNRELVSLNSELESFSYSVSHDLRSPLRSMDGFSLALIEDYGDKLDDEARDSLQRIRGASQRMGRLIDELLGLA
;
A
#
# COMPACT_ATOMS: atom_id res chain seq x y z
N MET A 1 3.56 57.95 45.48
CA MET A 1 2.75 56.83 44.92
C MET A 1 1.83 56.35 46.03
N THR A 2 0.51 56.38 45.84
CA THR A 2 -0.45 55.97 46.88
C THR A 2 -0.59 54.44 46.89
N ALA A 3 -0.86 53.84 48.06
CA ALA A 3 -1.06 52.39 48.19
C ALA A 3 -2.12 51.85 47.23
N SER A 4 -3.16 52.64 46.95
CA SER A 4 -4.19 52.33 45.96
C SER A 4 -3.65 52.20 44.53
N GLY A 5 -2.63 52.98 44.14
CA GLY A 5 -2.02 52.89 42.82
C GLY A 5 -1.21 51.61 42.60
N LEU A 6 -0.55 51.12 43.65
CA LEU A 6 0.18 49.85 43.62
C LEU A 6 -0.75 48.65 43.45
N ILE A 7 -1.90 48.67 44.14
CA ILE A 7 -2.91 47.61 44.04
C ILE A 7 -3.50 47.57 42.63
N LEU A 8 -3.83 48.74 42.05
CA LEU A 8 -4.37 48.81 40.70
C LEU A 8 -3.38 48.26 39.66
N MET A 9 -2.09 48.60 39.78
CA MET A 9 -1.05 48.10 38.91
C MET A 9 -0.93 46.57 39.00
N ALA A 10 -0.90 46.01 40.20
CA ALA A 10 -0.82 44.57 40.41
C ALA A 10 -2.02 43.82 39.80
N LEU A 11 -3.23 44.39 39.91
CA LEU A 11 -4.43 43.81 39.30
C LEU A 11 -4.37 43.81 37.77
N ILE A 12 -3.91 44.90 37.14
CA ILE A 12 -3.75 45.00 35.69
C ILE A 12 -2.71 43.99 35.20
N THR A 13 -1.55 43.91 35.87
CA THR A 13 -0.50 42.95 35.50
C THR A 13 -1.00 41.51 35.65
N GLY A 14 -1.70 41.20 36.74
CA GLY A 14 -2.30 39.88 36.95
C GLY A 14 -3.32 39.53 35.86
N ALA A 15 -4.21 40.46 35.52
CA ALA A 15 -5.19 40.28 34.45
C ALA A 15 -4.49 40.08 33.09
N ALA A 16 -3.48 40.89 32.76
CA ALA A 16 -2.72 40.76 31.51
C ALA A 16 -2.01 39.40 31.40
N VAL A 17 -1.38 38.92 32.48
CA VAL A 17 -0.73 37.61 32.52
C VAL A 17 -1.75 36.47 32.38
N TRP A 18 -2.92 36.60 33.03
CA TRP A 18 -3.99 35.61 32.92
C TRP A 18 -4.55 35.52 31.49
N ILE A 19 -4.82 36.67 30.86
CA ILE A 19 -5.26 36.77 29.46
C ILE A 19 -4.19 36.17 28.54
N PHE A 20 -2.93 36.59 28.67
CA PHE A 20 -1.85 36.10 27.81
C PHE A 20 -1.63 34.59 27.92
N ARG A 21 -1.70 34.03 29.15
CA ARG A 21 -1.63 32.58 29.34
C ARG A 21 -2.79 31.85 28.68
N ARG A 22 -4.01 32.37 28.86
CA ARG A 22 -5.24 31.77 28.34
C ARG A 22 -5.30 31.81 26.82
N ASP A 23 -4.97 32.95 26.21
CA ASP A 23 -5.25 33.22 24.81
C ASP A 23 -4.02 32.96 23.91
N VAL A 24 -2.80 32.87 24.47
CA VAL A 24 -1.57 32.63 23.68
C VAL A 24 -0.82 31.38 24.13
N LEU A 25 -0.37 31.31 25.38
CA LEU A 25 0.54 30.24 25.82
C LEU A 25 -0.14 28.86 25.84
N ASN A 26 -1.39 28.78 26.31
CA ASN A 26 -2.12 27.52 26.37
C ASN A 26 -2.45 26.94 24.97
N PRO A 27 -2.97 27.74 24.01
CA PRO A 27 -3.15 27.26 22.63
C PRO A 27 -1.85 26.76 21.97
N ILE A 28 -0.74 27.47 22.16
CA ILE A 28 0.56 27.07 21.58
C ILE A 28 1.04 25.73 22.16
N ALA A 29 0.92 25.53 23.48
CA ALA A 29 1.28 24.26 24.11
C ALA A 29 0.42 23.10 23.58
N ARG A 30 -0.87 23.35 23.31
CA ARG A 30 -1.75 22.32 22.69
C ARG A 30 -1.37 22.00 21.25
N LEU A 31 -0.96 23.00 20.47
CA LEU A 31 -0.43 22.82 19.11
C LEU A 31 0.82 21.94 19.10
N GLU A 32 1.73 22.17 20.04
CA GLU A 32 2.94 21.37 20.19
C GLU A 32 2.61 19.91 20.54
N GLN A 33 1.75 19.70 21.54
CA GLN A 33 1.31 18.37 21.93
C GLN A 33 0.62 17.62 20.78
N ALA A 34 -0.28 18.29 20.05
CA ALA A 34 -0.97 17.68 18.92
C ALA A 34 0.00 17.28 17.80
N THR A 35 0.99 18.13 17.53
CA THR A 35 2.03 17.84 16.54
C THR A 35 2.82 16.59 16.95
N HIS A 36 3.14 16.45 18.23
CA HIS A 36 3.81 15.27 18.76
C HIS A 36 2.97 14.00 18.63
N GLU A 37 1.68 14.06 18.99
CA GLU A 37 0.74 12.95 18.86
C GLU A 37 0.56 12.49 17.41
N VAL A 38 0.37 13.44 16.49
CA VAL A 38 0.26 13.17 15.05
C VAL A 38 1.56 12.55 14.51
N ALA A 39 2.72 13.06 14.92
CA ALA A 39 4.02 12.50 14.54
C ALA A 39 4.25 11.07 15.09
N ALA A 40 3.67 10.75 16.25
CA ALA A 40 3.68 9.40 16.83
C ALA A 40 2.65 8.46 16.17
N GLY A 41 1.89 8.93 15.18
CA GLY A 41 0.89 8.16 14.44
C GLY A 41 -0.50 8.18 15.06
N ASN A 42 -0.75 9.01 16.08
CA ASN A 42 -2.07 9.20 16.66
C ASN A 42 -2.88 10.23 15.87
N TRP A 43 -3.48 9.80 14.75
CA TRP A 43 -4.27 10.64 13.86
C TRP A 43 -5.68 10.99 14.38
N SER A 44 -6.03 10.57 15.60
CA SER A 44 -7.33 10.84 16.22
C SER A 44 -7.26 11.98 17.24
N PHE A 45 -6.09 12.58 17.44
CA PHE A 45 -5.95 13.72 18.33
C PHE A 45 -6.65 14.94 17.72
N GLU A 46 -7.57 15.55 18.48
CA GLU A 46 -8.32 16.73 18.06
C GLU A 46 -7.80 17.98 18.74
N LEU A 47 -7.44 18.98 17.94
CA LEU A 47 -6.92 20.23 18.45
C LEU A 47 -8.05 21.16 18.89
N ASN A 48 -8.53 20.96 20.11
CA ASN A 48 -9.61 21.77 20.68
C ASN A 48 -9.12 23.18 21.11
N VAL A 49 -8.89 24.06 20.13
CA VAL A 49 -8.55 25.48 20.34
C VAL A 49 -9.71 26.35 19.85
N GLY A 50 -10.40 27.00 20.78
CA GLY A 50 -11.59 27.81 20.54
C GLY A 50 -11.33 29.32 20.38
N THR A 51 -10.11 29.74 20.05
CA THR A 51 -9.80 31.16 19.81
C THR A 51 -10.26 31.59 18.42
N ALA A 52 -10.70 32.84 18.26
CA ALA A 52 -11.20 33.38 16.99
C ALA A 52 -10.11 34.11 16.17
N ASP A 53 -8.86 34.06 16.62
CA ASP A 53 -7.72 34.76 16.08
C ASP A 53 -6.92 33.90 15.08
N GLU A 54 -5.71 34.35 14.75
CA GLU A 54 -4.76 33.64 13.89
C GLU A 54 -4.36 32.27 14.46
N LEU A 55 -4.28 32.12 15.78
CA LEU A 55 -4.00 30.83 16.42
C LEU A 55 -5.16 29.85 16.20
N GLY A 56 -6.40 30.34 16.28
CA GLY A 56 -7.58 29.56 15.94
C GLY A 56 -7.63 29.15 14.46
N GLN A 57 -7.18 30.02 13.55
CA GLN A 57 -7.05 29.68 12.13
C GLN A 57 -5.99 28.60 11.90
N MET A 58 -4.80 28.74 12.51
CA MET A 58 -3.74 27.74 12.42
C MET A 58 -4.20 26.39 12.97
N ALA A 59 -4.93 26.37 14.10
CA ALA A 59 -5.52 25.17 14.65
C ALA A 59 -6.42 24.43 13.65
N ARG A 60 -7.33 25.17 12.99
CA ARG A 60 -8.22 24.59 11.97
C ARG A 60 -7.45 24.06 10.76
N HIS A 61 -6.40 24.75 10.32
CA HIS A 61 -5.54 24.28 9.22
C HIS A 61 -4.78 23.00 9.62
N PHE A 62 -4.28 22.94 10.85
CA PHE A 62 -3.63 21.75 11.40
C PHE A 62 -4.59 20.55 11.45
N ASP A 63 -5.82 20.73 11.92
CA ASP A 63 -6.84 19.67 11.93
C ASP A 63 -7.24 19.22 10.52
N ALA A 64 -7.32 20.15 9.56
CA ALA A 64 -7.59 19.82 8.16
C ALA A 64 -6.45 18.99 7.55
N MET A 65 -5.19 19.35 7.80
CA MET A 65 -4.02 18.60 7.38
C MET A 65 -3.96 17.20 8.02
N THR A 66 -4.23 17.11 9.32
CA THR A 66 -4.26 15.82 10.05
C THR A 66 -5.32 14.89 9.48
N ARG A 67 -6.53 15.40 9.18
CA ARG A 67 -7.58 14.63 8.50
C ARG A 67 -7.15 14.18 7.09
N ALA A 68 -6.55 15.08 6.30
CA ALA A 68 -6.09 14.74 4.96
C ALA A 68 -4.98 13.66 4.96
N LEU A 69 -4.07 13.72 5.94
CA LEU A 69 -3.03 12.70 6.14
C LEU A 69 -3.66 11.35 6.52
N ARG A 70 -4.57 11.33 7.49
CA ARG A 70 -5.31 10.13 7.90
C ARG A 70 -6.03 9.46 6.72
N ASP A 71 -6.75 10.25 5.93
CA ASP A 71 -7.47 9.75 4.75
C ASP A 71 -6.50 9.21 3.70
N SER A 72 -5.34 9.85 3.52
CA SER A 72 -4.31 9.41 2.57
C SER A 72 -3.70 8.08 3.01
N PHE A 73 -3.36 7.93 4.30
CA PHE A 73 -2.87 6.68 4.85
C PHE A 73 -3.90 5.56 4.74
N SER A 74 -5.18 5.83 5.05
CA SER A 74 -6.24 4.83 4.92
C SER A 74 -6.43 4.37 3.48
N ARG A 75 -6.34 5.29 2.50
CA ARG A 75 -6.39 4.94 1.07
C ARG A 75 -5.18 4.09 0.67
N LEU A 76 -3.98 4.51 1.08
CA LEU A 76 -2.75 3.77 0.79
C LEU A 76 -2.81 2.34 1.35
N GLU A 77 -3.29 2.18 2.58
CA GLU A 77 -3.45 0.87 3.20
C GLU A 77 -4.48 0.02 2.45
N HIS A 78 -5.62 0.60 2.05
CA HIS A 78 -6.62 -0.10 1.26
C HIS A 78 -6.07 -0.57 -0.09
N SER A 79 -5.42 0.32 -0.84
CA SER A 79 -4.80 -0.01 -2.13
C SER A 79 -3.67 -1.03 -1.97
N ASN A 80 -2.89 -0.97 -0.89
CA ASN A 80 -1.87 -1.98 -0.62
C ASN A 80 -2.49 -3.37 -0.41
N ARG A 81 -3.56 -3.47 0.41
CA ARG A 81 -4.28 -4.73 0.60
C ARG A 81 -4.86 -5.27 -0.71
N GLU A 82 -5.42 -4.39 -1.54
CA GLU A 82 -5.94 -4.77 -2.85
C GLU A 82 -4.82 -5.29 -3.77
N LEU A 83 -3.68 -4.60 -3.84
CA LEU A 83 -2.51 -5.04 -4.61
C LEU A 83 -2.00 -6.41 -4.14
N VAL A 84 -1.92 -6.62 -2.82
CA VAL A 84 -1.51 -7.92 -2.25
C VAL A 84 -2.51 -9.02 -2.62
N SER A 85 -3.82 -8.74 -2.55
CA SER A 85 -4.86 -9.69 -2.96
C SER A 85 -4.76 -10.04 -4.44
N LEU A 86 -4.67 -9.03 -5.30
CA LEU A 86 -4.56 -9.20 -6.75
C LEU A 86 -3.28 -9.94 -7.13
N ASN A 87 -2.17 -9.69 -6.45
CA ASN A 87 -0.94 -10.41 -6.70
C ASN A 87 -1.07 -11.90 -6.32
N SER A 88 -1.67 -12.20 -5.16
CA SER A 88 -1.94 -13.58 -4.75
C SER A 88 -2.91 -14.30 -5.71
N GLU A 89 -3.94 -13.59 -6.19
CA GLU A 89 -4.85 -14.12 -7.21
C GLU A 89 -4.14 -14.40 -8.54
N LEU A 90 -3.24 -13.51 -8.95
CA LEU A 90 -2.43 -13.67 -10.15
C LEU A 90 -1.48 -14.86 -10.05
N GLU A 91 -0.82 -15.05 -8.90
CA GLU A 91 0.04 -16.20 -8.62
C GLU A 91 -0.75 -17.51 -8.69
N SER A 92 -1.92 -17.56 -8.05
CA SER A 92 -2.82 -18.72 -8.06
C SER A 92 -3.32 -19.04 -9.47
N PHE A 93 -3.74 -18.02 -10.23
CA PHE A 93 -4.17 -18.16 -11.62
C PHE A 93 -3.03 -18.68 -12.50
N SER A 94 -1.85 -18.08 -12.40
CA SER A 94 -0.66 -18.48 -13.16
C SER A 94 -0.26 -19.93 -12.86
N TYR A 95 -0.34 -20.34 -11.59
CA TYR A 95 -0.10 -21.72 -11.17
C TYR A 95 -1.11 -22.69 -11.79
N SER A 96 -2.41 -22.40 -11.69
CA SER A 96 -3.47 -23.25 -12.23
C SER A 96 -3.35 -23.42 -13.75
N VAL A 97 -3.21 -22.31 -14.49
CA VAL A 97 -3.07 -22.35 -15.95
C VAL A 97 -1.83 -23.14 -16.36
N SER A 98 -0.70 -22.91 -15.70
CA SER A 98 0.55 -23.63 -15.97
C SER A 98 0.42 -25.14 -15.75
N HIS A 99 -0.22 -25.54 -14.66
CA HIS A 99 -0.51 -26.94 -14.37
C HIS A 99 -1.41 -27.56 -15.46
N ASP A 100 -2.48 -26.87 -15.81
CA ASP A 100 -3.47 -27.36 -16.77
C ASP A 100 -2.93 -27.43 -18.20
N LEU A 101 -1.96 -26.57 -18.54
CA LEU A 101 -1.22 -26.64 -19.82
C LEU A 101 -0.17 -27.76 -19.82
N ARG A 102 0.40 -28.14 -18.68
CA ARG A 102 1.43 -29.20 -18.63
C ARG A 102 0.89 -30.56 -19.07
N SER A 103 -0.36 -30.88 -18.70
CA SER A 103 -1.01 -32.15 -19.06
C SER A 103 -1.16 -32.38 -20.59
N PRO A 104 -1.75 -31.46 -21.37
CA PRO A 104 -1.86 -31.62 -22.81
C PRO A 104 -0.49 -31.59 -23.50
N LEU A 105 0.48 -30.79 -23.03
CA LEU A 105 1.84 -30.78 -23.60
C LEU A 105 2.55 -32.12 -23.43
N ARG A 106 2.44 -32.75 -22.26
CA ARG A 106 2.98 -34.09 -22.01
C ARG A 106 2.29 -35.14 -22.87
N SER A 107 0.98 -35.02 -23.04
CA SER A 107 0.22 -35.90 -23.93
C SER A 107 0.68 -35.77 -25.38
N MET A 108 0.89 -34.55 -25.89
CA MET A 108 1.38 -34.30 -27.25
C MET A 108 2.78 -34.87 -27.47
N ASP A 109 3.71 -34.69 -26.52
CA ASP A 109 5.05 -35.29 -26.61
C ASP A 109 4.99 -36.81 -26.56
N GLY A 110 4.20 -37.38 -25.64
CA GLY A 110 4.03 -38.82 -25.47
C GLY A 110 3.41 -39.52 -26.66
N PHE A 111 2.30 -39.00 -27.21
CA PHE A 111 1.69 -39.59 -28.41
C PHE A 111 2.59 -39.45 -29.64
N SER A 112 3.29 -38.33 -29.78
CA SER A 112 4.24 -38.16 -30.90
C SER A 112 5.42 -39.12 -30.78
N LEU A 113 5.91 -39.37 -29.56
CA LEU A 113 6.94 -40.37 -29.30
C LEU A 113 6.44 -41.79 -29.61
N ALA A 114 5.27 -42.16 -29.12
CA ALA A 114 4.66 -43.48 -29.38
C ALA A 114 4.49 -43.73 -30.89
N LEU A 115 4.04 -42.73 -31.66
CA LEU A 115 3.94 -42.84 -33.11
C LEU A 115 5.31 -43.06 -33.79
N ILE A 116 6.36 -42.37 -33.33
CA ILE A 116 7.72 -42.57 -33.84
C ILE A 116 8.24 -43.96 -33.49
N GLU A 117 8.01 -44.45 -32.27
CA GLU A 117 8.50 -45.74 -31.77
C GLU A 117 7.75 -46.93 -32.39
N ASP A 118 6.42 -46.90 -32.41
CA ASP A 118 5.59 -48.03 -32.83
C ASP A 118 5.39 -48.10 -34.35
N TYR A 119 5.43 -46.95 -35.03
CA TYR A 119 5.14 -46.84 -36.47
C TYR A 119 6.27 -46.24 -37.29
N GLY A 120 7.47 -46.05 -36.72
CA GLY A 120 8.61 -45.41 -37.36
C GLY A 120 8.92 -45.88 -38.79
N ASP A 121 8.87 -47.19 -39.02
CA ASP A 121 9.16 -47.80 -40.34
C ASP A 121 8.04 -47.57 -41.39
N LYS A 122 6.86 -47.14 -40.94
CA LYS A 122 5.69 -46.82 -41.78
C LYS A 122 5.53 -45.32 -42.00
N LEU A 123 6.32 -44.49 -41.31
CA LEU A 123 6.32 -43.04 -41.47
C LEU A 123 7.34 -42.66 -42.54
N ASP A 124 6.92 -41.80 -43.47
CA ASP A 124 7.87 -41.13 -44.37
C ASP A 124 8.68 -40.07 -43.61
N ASP A 125 9.69 -39.52 -44.30
CA ASP A 125 10.61 -38.54 -43.71
C ASP A 125 9.88 -37.25 -43.27
N GLU A 126 8.84 -36.84 -44.00
CA GLU A 126 8.07 -35.61 -43.71
C GLU A 126 7.19 -35.76 -42.45
N ALA A 127 6.51 -36.90 -42.31
CA ALA A 127 5.75 -37.22 -41.10
C ALA A 127 6.65 -37.35 -39.88
N ARG A 128 7.83 -37.96 -40.05
CA ARG A 128 8.84 -38.08 -38.98
C ARG A 128 9.36 -36.72 -38.53
N ASP A 129 9.72 -35.83 -39.45
CA ASP A 129 10.14 -34.45 -39.12
C ASP A 129 9.02 -33.68 -38.41
N SER A 130 7.78 -33.81 -38.89
CA SER A 130 6.62 -33.17 -38.28
C SER A 130 6.40 -33.61 -36.82
N LEU A 131 6.47 -34.91 -36.52
CA LEU A 131 6.36 -35.41 -35.16
C LEU A 131 7.52 -34.93 -34.28
N GLN A 132 8.76 -34.92 -34.79
CA GLN A 132 9.91 -34.38 -34.05
C GLN A 132 9.74 -32.88 -33.74
N ARG A 133 9.19 -32.10 -34.67
CA ARG A 133 8.87 -30.68 -34.47
C ARG A 133 7.81 -30.47 -33.39
N ILE A 134 6.73 -31.27 -33.39
CA ILE A 134 5.69 -31.23 -32.35
C ILE A 134 6.30 -31.52 -30.99
N ARG A 135 7.11 -32.59 -30.87
CA ARG A 135 7.80 -32.93 -29.63
C ARG A 135 8.70 -31.79 -29.13
N GLY A 136 9.54 -31.27 -30.03
CA GLY A 136 10.40 -30.13 -29.72
C GLY A 136 9.62 -28.90 -29.27
N ALA A 137 8.46 -28.62 -29.86
CA ALA A 137 7.59 -27.52 -29.47
C ALA A 137 6.96 -27.75 -28.09
N SER A 138 6.41 -28.95 -27.83
CA SER A 138 5.82 -29.31 -26.53
C SER A 138 6.83 -29.23 -25.39
N GLN A 139 8.04 -29.73 -25.61
CA GLN A 139 9.12 -29.68 -24.62
C GLN A 139 9.60 -28.24 -24.37
N ARG A 140 9.71 -27.41 -25.43
CA ARG A 140 10.03 -25.98 -25.27
C ARG A 140 8.97 -25.25 -24.46
N MET A 141 7.69 -25.46 -24.76
CA MET A 141 6.59 -24.85 -24.00
C MET A 141 6.59 -25.30 -22.54
N GLY A 142 6.86 -26.58 -22.27
CA GLY A 142 6.99 -27.08 -20.90
C GLY A 142 8.08 -26.35 -20.11
N ARG A 143 9.26 -26.15 -20.71
CA ARG A 143 10.35 -25.39 -20.07
C ARG A 143 9.99 -23.93 -19.81
N LEU A 144 9.36 -23.25 -20.78
CA LEU A 144 8.92 -21.85 -20.60
C LEU A 144 7.91 -21.71 -19.46
N ILE A 145 7.01 -22.67 -19.30
CA ILE A 145 6.06 -22.71 -18.19
C ILE A 145 6.81 -22.88 -16.86
N ASP A 146 7.77 -23.81 -16.80
CA ASP A 146 8.57 -24.04 -15.59
C ASP A 146 9.42 -22.81 -15.22
N GLU A 147 10.01 -22.12 -16.20
CA GLU A 147 10.74 -20.86 -16.01
C GLU A 147 9.84 -19.73 -15.52
N LEU A 148 8.62 -19.61 -16.04
CA LEU A 148 7.64 -18.61 -15.60
C LEU A 148 7.22 -18.83 -14.15
N LEU A 149 7.04 -20.10 -13.73
CA LEU A 149 6.71 -20.45 -12.35
C LEU A 149 7.90 -20.33 -11.39
N GLY A 150 9.13 -20.51 -11.88
CA GLY A 150 10.35 -20.38 -11.06
C GLY A 150 10.78 -18.94 -10.77
N LEU A 151 10.15 -17.95 -11.42
CA LEU A 151 10.38 -16.52 -11.23
C LEU A 151 9.33 -15.84 -10.33
N ALA A 152 8.23 -16.54 -10.02
CA ALA A 152 7.19 -16.12 -9.09
C ALA A 152 7.53 -16.59 -7.66
#